data_AF-A0A848CIG7-F1
#
_entry.id   AF-A0A848CIG7-F1
#
_cell.length_a   1.000
_cell.length_b   1.000
_cell.length_c   1.000
_cell.angle_alpha   90.00
_cell.angle_beta   90.00
_cell.angle_gamma   90.00
#
_symmetry.space_group_name_H-M   'P 1'
#
loop_
_entity.id
_entity.type
_entity.pdbx_description
1 polymer ?
#
loop_
_entity_poly.entity_id
_entity_poly.type
_entity_poly.pdbx_seq_one_letter_code
_entity_poly.pdbx_strand_id
1 'polypeptide(L)'
;MTSEEACSEIRKEVVDDDYFFQVFNKFKTTTKSLIRYILLKIANKYQNETSITLNFDKVNIEHIMPENNSKWNIPEKDHANYLWRLGNLTLLGANFNKRNSNKKFSDKKKGYNESDINLTKKLLEYDDWGIEQIQQRQEELAQAALTIWKK
;
A
#
# COMPACT_ATOMS: atom_id res chain seq x y z
N MET A 1 3.91 13.16 -41.27
CA MET A 1 3.88 12.45 -39.98
C MET A 1 4.24 10.99 -40.23
N THR A 2 5.52 10.68 -40.08
CA THR A 2 6.03 9.30 -40.18
C THR A 2 5.64 8.52 -38.92
N SER A 3 5.73 7.19 -38.99
CA SER A 3 5.56 6.32 -37.81
C SER A 3 6.51 6.71 -36.67
N GLU A 4 7.71 7.19 -36.99
CA GLU A 4 8.70 7.60 -36.00
C GLU A 4 8.33 8.91 -35.31
N GLU A 5 7.79 9.89 -36.06
CA GLU A 5 7.28 11.14 -35.51
C GLU A 5 6.08 10.90 -34.58
N ALA A 6 5.14 10.04 -34.98
CA ALA A 6 3.99 9.67 -34.14
C ALA A 6 4.42 8.94 -32.86
N CYS A 7 5.34 7.98 -32.96
CA CYS A 7 5.89 7.30 -31.77
C CYS A 7 6.71 8.25 -30.88
N SER A 8 7.36 9.28 -31.44
CA SER A 8 8.08 10.29 -30.68
C SER A 8 7.15 11.16 -29.85
N GLU A 9 6.05 11.66 -30.42
CA GLU A 9 5.05 12.44 -29.68
C GLU A 9 4.35 11.62 -28.59
N ILE A 10 3.98 10.36 -28.89
CA ILE A 10 3.35 9.48 -27.89
C ILE A 10 4.31 9.22 -26.73
N ARG A 11 5.61 9.02 -26.98
CA ARG A 11 6.62 8.81 -25.92
C ARG A 11 6.80 10.00 -24.98
N LYS A 12 6.49 11.22 -25.41
CA LYS A 12 6.54 12.41 -24.54
C LYS A 12 5.38 12.47 -23.54
N GLU A 13 4.25 11.85 -23.87
CA GLU A 13 3.10 11.68 -22.98
C GLU A 13 3.29 10.50 -22.00
N VAL A 14 4.28 9.64 -22.25
CA VAL A 14 4.62 8.52 -21.36
C VAL A 14 5.42 9.05 -20.17
N VAL A 15 4.80 8.97 -18.99
CA VAL A 15 5.42 9.26 -17.68
C VAL A 15 6.73 8.46 -17.54
N ASP A 16 7.84 9.14 -17.29
CA ASP A 16 9.12 8.48 -17.04
C ASP A 16 9.12 7.69 -15.71
N ASP A 17 9.93 6.63 -15.61
CA ASP A 17 9.98 5.75 -14.43
C ASP A 17 10.39 6.52 -13.17
N ASP A 18 11.35 7.46 -13.28
CA ASP A 18 11.77 8.30 -12.17
C ASP A 18 10.62 9.22 -11.71
N TYR A 19 9.90 9.80 -12.66
CA TYR A 19 8.75 10.65 -12.36
C TYR A 19 7.60 9.84 -11.75
N PHE A 20 7.29 8.66 -12.30
CA PHE A 20 6.31 7.73 -11.75
C PHE A 20 6.67 7.37 -10.31
N PHE A 21 7.92 6.99 -10.05
CA PHE A 21 8.41 6.65 -8.73
C PHE A 21 8.24 7.81 -7.75
N GLN A 22 8.65 9.03 -8.12
CA GLN A 22 8.53 10.21 -7.25
C GLN A 22 7.07 10.53 -6.91
N VAL A 23 6.17 10.41 -7.89
CA VAL A 23 4.73 10.62 -7.69
C VAL A 23 4.17 9.51 -6.79
N PHE A 24 4.46 8.25 -7.08
CA PHE A 24 3.97 7.11 -6.31
C PHE A 24 4.49 7.15 -4.86
N ASN A 25 5.74 7.54 -4.64
CA ASN A 25 6.35 7.63 -3.31
C ASN A 25 5.69 8.70 -2.41
N LYS A 26 4.95 9.65 -3.01
CA LYS A 26 4.14 10.65 -2.28
C LYS A 26 2.65 10.42 -2.38
N PHE A 27 2.23 9.39 -3.11
CA PHE A 27 0.84 9.14 -3.44
C PHE A 27 0.02 8.78 -2.19
N LYS A 28 -1.13 9.42 -2.08
CA LYS A 28 -2.19 9.10 -1.13
C LYS A 28 -3.54 9.32 -1.79
N THR A 29 -4.53 8.54 -1.39
CA THR A 29 -5.90 8.69 -1.87
C THR A 29 -6.86 8.07 -0.86
N THR A 30 -8.10 8.53 -0.82
CA THR A 30 -9.18 7.93 -0.04
C THR A 30 -10.10 7.04 -0.89
N THR A 31 -9.86 6.97 -2.20
CA THR A 31 -10.64 6.17 -3.15
C THR A 31 -10.40 4.67 -2.92
N LYS A 32 -11.28 4.04 -2.15
CA LYS A 32 -11.12 2.64 -1.71
C LYS A 32 -10.98 1.63 -2.85
N SER A 33 -11.68 1.82 -3.98
CA SER A 33 -11.56 0.95 -5.14
C SER A 33 -10.16 0.98 -5.75
N LEU A 34 -9.57 2.18 -5.86
CA LEU A 34 -8.21 2.37 -6.35
C LEU A 34 -7.18 1.79 -5.38
N ILE A 35 -7.32 2.05 -4.08
CA ILE A 35 -6.45 1.45 -3.04
C ILE A 35 -6.48 -0.07 -3.14
N ARG A 36 -7.68 -0.67 -3.19
CA ARG A 36 -7.86 -2.12 -3.32
C ARG A 36 -7.18 -2.67 -4.56
N TYR A 37 -7.37 -2.01 -5.70
CA TYR A 37 -6.72 -2.41 -6.94
C TYR A 37 -5.19 -2.38 -6.83
N ILE A 38 -4.62 -1.27 -6.36
CA ILE A 38 -3.16 -1.10 -6.23
C ILE A 38 -2.59 -2.14 -5.27
N LEU A 39 -3.15 -2.26 -4.06
CA LEU A 39 -2.68 -3.21 -3.05
C LEU A 39 -2.85 -4.67 -3.51
N LEU A 40 -3.90 -5.00 -4.28
CA LEU A 40 -4.08 -6.33 -4.83
C LEU A 40 -3.01 -6.66 -5.88
N LYS A 41 -2.71 -5.73 -6.79
CA LYS A 41 -1.65 -5.92 -7.80
C LYS A 41 -0.29 -6.10 -7.14
N ILE A 42 0.01 -5.31 -6.10
CA ILE A 42 1.23 -5.44 -5.31
C ILE A 42 1.24 -6.76 -4.51
N ALA A 43 0.13 -7.16 -3.88
CA ALA A 43 0.05 -8.42 -3.16
C ALA A 43 0.34 -9.62 -4.08
N ASN A 44 -0.21 -9.59 -5.29
CA ASN A 44 0.07 -10.61 -6.31
C ASN A 44 1.53 -10.63 -6.77
N LYS A 45 2.24 -9.49 -6.75
CA LYS A 45 3.68 -9.45 -7.03
C LYS A 45 4.52 -10.17 -5.96
N TYR A 46 4.04 -10.21 -4.72
CA TYR A 46 4.68 -10.90 -3.60
C TYR A 46 4.15 -12.34 -3.38
N GLN A 47 3.27 -12.82 -4.26
CA GLN A 47 2.75 -14.17 -4.20
C GLN A 47 3.58 -15.07 -5.13
N ASN A 48 4.00 -16.24 -4.67
CA ASN A 48 4.94 -17.09 -5.41
C ASN A 48 4.25 -17.97 -6.45
N GLU A 49 3.24 -18.75 -6.05
CA GLU A 49 2.70 -19.84 -6.87
C GLU A 49 1.34 -19.52 -7.51
N THR A 50 0.58 -18.61 -6.92
CA THR A 50 -0.81 -18.34 -7.33
C THR A 50 -1.10 -16.85 -7.38
N SER A 51 -1.97 -16.44 -8.29
CA SER A 51 -2.56 -15.10 -8.22
C SER A 51 -3.73 -15.12 -7.24
N ILE A 52 -3.70 -14.23 -6.25
CA ILE A 52 -4.79 -13.95 -5.34
C ILE A 52 -5.89 -13.21 -6.12
N THR A 53 -7.08 -13.79 -6.12
CA THR A 53 -8.33 -13.09 -6.43
C THR A 53 -9.07 -12.88 -5.12
N LEU A 54 -9.32 -11.63 -4.75
CA LEU A 54 -9.98 -11.31 -3.48
C LEU A 54 -11.47 -11.06 -3.66
N ASN A 55 -12.25 -11.65 -2.76
CA ASN A 55 -13.60 -11.18 -2.50
C ASN A 55 -13.52 -9.95 -1.59
N PHE A 56 -13.81 -8.76 -2.15
CA PHE A 56 -13.75 -7.50 -1.42
C PHE A 56 -14.86 -7.30 -0.36
N ASP A 57 -15.83 -8.21 -0.30
CA ASP A 57 -16.79 -8.28 0.82
C ASP A 57 -16.17 -8.97 2.05
N LYS A 58 -15.14 -9.79 1.83
CA LYS A 58 -14.43 -10.53 2.89
C LYS A 58 -13.09 -9.91 3.25
N VAL A 59 -12.56 -9.00 2.43
CA VAL A 59 -11.27 -8.33 2.64
C VAL A 59 -11.40 -6.81 2.65
N ASN A 60 -10.88 -6.22 3.72
CA ASN A 60 -10.94 -4.80 3.99
C ASN A 60 -9.57 -4.14 3.77
N ILE A 61 -9.61 -2.82 3.55
CA ILE A 61 -8.45 -1.97 3.72
C ILE A 61 -8.22 -1.80 5.21
N GLU A 62 -7.06 -2.24 5.69
CA GLU A 62 -6.61 -2.03 7.06
C GLU A 62 -5.67 -0.83 7.10
N HIS A 63 -5.95 0.10 8.02
CA HIS A 63 -5.03 1.15 8.42
C HIS A 63 -4.09 0.61 9.49
N ILE A 64 -2.79 0.57 9.21
CA ILE A 64 -1.81 0.05 10.18
C ILE A 64 -1.71 1.02 11.36
N MET A 65 -1.33 2.28 11.11
CA MET A 65 -1.64 3.42 11.97
C MET A 65 -3.12 3.77 11.81
N PRO A 66 -3.96 3.63 12.85
CA PRO A 66 -5.41 3.74 12.76
C PRO A 66 -5.90 5.18 12.61
N GLU A 67 -7.12 5.35 12.10
CA GLU A 67 -7.83 6.64 12.06
C GLU A 67 -7.97 7.26 13.45
N ASN A 68 -8.32 6.44 14.46
CA ASN A 68 -8.33 6.88 15.85
C ASN A 68 -6.91 6.84 16.44
N ASN A 69 -6.27 8.00 16.48
CA ASN A 69 -4.89 8.21 16.90
C ASN A 69 -4.68 8.25 18.44
N SER A 70 -5.73 8.15 19.27
CA SER A 70 -5.64 8.32 20.73
C SER A 70 -4.66 7.37 21.44
N LYS A 71 -4.38 6.20 20.85
CA LYS A 71 -3.43 5.21 21.40
C LYS A 71 -2.03 5.27 20.79
N TRP A 72 -1.85 6.08 19.76
CA TRP A 72 -0.63 6.18 18.96
C TRP A 72 0.08 7.52 19.15
N ASN A 73 -0.62 8.56 19.61
CA ASN A 73 -0.06 9.86 19.97
C ASN A 73 0.81 10.51 18.87
N ILE A 74 0.50 10.24 17.60
CA ILE A 74 1.15 10.89 16.46
C ILE A 74 0.68 12.36 16.40
N PRO A 75 1.54 13.35 16.12
CA PRO A 75 1.08 14.73 15.92
C PRO A 75 -0.03 14.80 14.86
N GLU A 76 -1.10 15.56 15.12
CA GLU A 76 -2.30 15.59 14.25
C GLU A 76 -1.97 15.93 12.79
N LYS A 77 -1.04 16.88 12.58
CA LYS A 77 -0.55 17.25 11.25
C LYS A 77 0.07 16.07 10.52
N ASP A 78 0.87 15.26 11.20
CA ASP A 78 1.51 14.09 10.60
C ASP A 78 0.49 12.97 10.39
N HIS A 79 -0.35 12.71 11.38
CA HIS A 79 -1.43 11.73 11.26
C HIS A 79 -2.28 11.99 10.00
N ALA A 80 -2.77 13.21 9.80
CA ALA A 80 -3.54 13.59 8.61
C ALA A 80 -2.75 13.44 7.29
N ASN A 81 -1.44 13.68 7.31
CA ASN A 81 -0.59 13.60 6.13
C ASN A 81 -0.28 12.16 5.70
N TYR A 82 -0.20 11.23 6.66
CA TYR A 82 0.26 9.86 6.44
C TYR A 82 -0.84 8.80 6.51
N LEU A 83 -2.01 9.12 7.08
CA LEU A 83 -3.13 8.17 7.28
C LEU A 83 -3.48 7.39 6.02
N TRP A 84 -3.61 8.08 4.88
CA TRP A 84 -4.07 7.52 3.60
C TRP A 84 -2.93 7.23 2.59
N ARG A 85 -1.67 7.22 3.05
CA ARG A 85 -0.56 6.75 2.22
C ARG A 85 -0.63 5.24 2.06
N LEU A 86 -0.33 4.73 0.86
CA LEU A 86 -0.34 3.28 0.60
C LEU A 86 0.59 2.50 1.54
N GLY A 87 1.71 3.10 1.95
CA GLY A 87 2.62 2.57 2.95
C GLY A 87 1.94 2.28 4.29
N ASN A 88 0.91 3.05 4.67
CA ASN A 88 0.11 2.83 5.88
C ASN A 88 -1.08 1.86 5.69
N LEU A 89 -1.30 1.37 4.46
CA LEU A 89 -2.48 0.56 4.13
C LEU A 89 -2.09 -0.87 3.77
N THR A 90 -2.93 -1.83 4.15
CA THR A 90 -2.83 -3.21 3.69
C THR A 90 -4.20 -3.84 3.47
N LEU A 91 -4.21 -5.05 2.89
CA LEU A 91 -5.42 -5.86 2.72
C LEU A 91 -5.49 -6.90 3.83
N LEU A 92 -6.61 -6.95 4.56
CA LEU A 92 -6.77 -7.86 5.68
C LEU A 92 -8.20 -8.42 5.73
N GLY A 93 -8.33 -9.71 6.05
CA GLY A 93 -9.64 -10.35 6.18
C GLY A 93 -10.51 -9.67 7.25
N ALA A 94 -11.81 -9.52 6.98
CA ALA A 94 -12.73 -8.73 7.78
C ALA A 94 -12.74 -9.10 9.27
N ASN A 95 -12.64 -10.40 9.58
CA ASN A 95 -12.57 -10.90 10.96
C ASN A 95 -11.31 -10.39 11.70
N PHE A 96 -10.15 -10.42 11.04
CA PHE A 96 -8.90 -9.94 11.62
C PHE A 96 -8.89 -8.41 11.74
N ASN A 97 -9.40 -7.71 10.72
CA ASN A 97 -9.53 -6.25 10.69
C ASN A 97 -10.38 -5.75 11.89
N LYS A 98 -11.53 -6.38 12.15
CA LYS A 98 -12.38 -6.06 13.31
C LYS A 98 -11.64 -6.26 14.65
N ARG A 99 -10.80 -7.29 14.76
CA ARG A 99 -9.99 -7.55 15.98
C ARG A 99 -8.83 -6.57 16.15
N ASN A 100 -8.33 -5.96 15.06
CA ASN A 100 -7.14 -5.12 15.06
C ASN A 100 -7.43 -3.63 15.29
N SER A 101 -8.56 -3.10 14.79
CA SER A 101 -9.13 -1.78 15.11
C SER A 101 -8.07 -0.70 15.45
N ASN A 102 -8.18 -0.05 16.62
CA ASN A 102 -7.25 0.98 17.09
C ASN A 102 -6.09 0.46 17.95
N LYS A 103 -5.81 -0.85 17.92
CA LYS A 103 -4.71 -1.42 18.71
C LYS A 103 -3.36 -0.87 18.26
N LYS A 104 -2.35 -0.99 19.13
CA LYS A 104 -0.96 -0.69 18.77
C LYS A 104 -0.43 -1.72 17.79
N PHE A 105 0.61 -1.36 17.05
CA PHE A 105 1.20 -2.21 16.02
C PHE A 105 1.59 -3.60 16.55
N SER A 106 2.26 -3.65 17.71
CA SER A 106 2.67 -4.90 18.39
C SER A 106 1.51 -5.88 18.58
N ASP A 107 0.31 -5.38 18.90
CA ASP A 107 -0.88 -6.21 19.07
C ASP A 107 -1.47 -6.64 17.73
N LYS A 108 -1.41 -5.77 16.71
CA LYS A 108 -1.91 -6.06 15.35
C LYS A 108 -1.09 -7.14 14.65
N LYS A 109 0.21 -7.25 14.95
CA LYS A 109 1.11 -8.29 14.41
C LYS A 109 0.54 -9.71 14.54
N LYS A 110 -0.20 -10.02 15.62
CA LYS A 110 -0.87 -11.32 15.79
C LYS A 110 -1.84 -11.62 14.64
N GLY A 111 -2.71 -10.66 14.31
CA GLY A 111 -3.65 -10.79 13.19
C GLY A 111 -2.96 -10.77 11.81
N TYR A 112 -1.81 -10.10 11.68
CA TYR A 112 -1.02 -10.12 10.45
C TYR A 112 -0.35 -11.47 10.21
N ASN A 113 0.11 -12.13 11.27
CA ASN A 113 0.68 -13.48 11.22
C ASN A 113 -0.33 -14.54 10.76
N GLU A 114 -1.60 -14.38 11.15
CA GLU A 114 -2.70 -15.25 10.72
C GLU A 114 -3.19 -14.95 9.28
N SER A 115 -2.68 -13.91 8.62
CA SER A 115 -3.17 -13.53 7.28
C SER A 115 -2.53 -14.37 6.17
N ASP A 116 -3.32 -14.81 5.20
CA ASP A 116 -2.79 -15.49 4.00
C ASP A 116 -2.26 -14.53 2.93
N ILE A 117 -2.36 -13.22 3.15
CA ILE A 117 -1.91 -12.20 2.19
C ILE A 117 -0.45 -11.85 2.49
N ASN A 118 0.48 -12.24 1.61
CA ASN A 118 1.91 -12.00 1.79
C ASN A 118 2.25 -10.52 2.02
N LEU A 119 1.60 -9.60 1.30
CA LEU A 119 1.78 -8.14 1.52
C LEU A 119 1.53 -7.71 2.97
N THR A 120 0.60 -8.38 3.67
CA THR A 120 0.29 -8.14 5.08
C THR A 120 1.30 -8.86 5.98
N LYS A 121 1.70 -10.08 5.64
CA LYS A 121 2.73 -10.82 6.40
C LYS A 121 4.08 -10.12 6.42
N LYS A 122 4.46 -9.40 5.35
CA LYS A 122 5.70 -8.59 5.32
C LYS A 122 5.74 -7.51 6.41
N LEU A 123 4.59 -7.07 6.95
CA LEU A 123 4.55 -6.17 8.09
C LEU A 123 5.18 -6.77 9.35
N LEU A 124 5.34 -8.09 9.43
CA LEU A 124 5.96 -8.74 10.58
C LEU A 124 7.47 -8.47 10.69
N GLU A 125 8.10 -8.06 9.59
CA GLU A 125 9.53 -7.70 9.49
C GLU A 125 9.84 -6.37 10.21
N TYR A 126 8.82 -5.55 10.48
CA TYR A 126 8.95 -4.30 11.20
C TYR A 126 8.78 -4.50 12.71
N ASP A 127 9.61 -3.86 13.52
CA ASP A 127 9.52 -3.94 14.98
C ASP A 127 8.49 -2.96 15.56
N ASP A 128 8.44 -1.74 15.01
CA ASP A 128 7.48 -0.71 15.37
C ASP A 128 6.82 -0.11 14.12
N TRP A 129 5.86 0.78 14.31
CA TRP A 129 5.17 1.45 13.22
C TRP A 129 4.97 2.93 13.52
N GLY A 130 5.47 3.77 12.64
CA GLY A 130 5.34 5.22 12.70
C GLY A 130 5.53 5.86 11.34
N ILE A 131 5.77 7.17 11.33
CA ILE A 131 5.92 7.94 10.10
C ILE A 131 7.10 7.43 9.25
N GLU A 132 8.21 7.12 9.90
CA GLU A 132 9.41 6.58 9.25
C GLU A 132 9.11 5.26 8.53
N GLN A 133 8.44 4.32 9.20
CA GLN A 133 8.10 3.02 8.61
C GLN A 133 7.04 3.15 7.50
N ILE A 134 6.11 4.12 7.61
CA ILE A 134 5.16 4.42 6.53
C ILE A 134 5.90 4.94 5.30
N GLN A 135 6.91 5.80 5.47
CA GLN A 135 7.72 6.32 4.37
C GLN A 135 8.56 5.22 3.74
N GLN A 136 9.28 4.45 4.56
CA GLN A 136 10.08 3.31 4.10
C GLN A 136 9.21 2.33 3.30
N ARG A 137 8.07 1.92 3.85
CA ARG A 137 7.17 0.99 3.15
C ARG A 137 6.59 1.62 1.87
N GLN A 138 6.23 2.90 1.88
CA GLN A 138 5.75 3.58 0.67
C GLN A 138 6.79 3.52 -0.45
N GLU A 139 8.07 3.69 -0.13
CA GLU A 139 9.17 3.55 -1.07
C GLU A 139 9.30 2.13 -1.61
N GLU A 140 9.24 1.11 -0.74
CA GLU A 140 9.22 -0.30 -1.14
C GLU A 140 8.03 -0.61 -2.08
N LEU A 141 6.86 -0.03 -1.80
CA LEU A 141 5.69 -0.16 -2.67
C LEU A 141 5.87 0.56 -4.01
N ALA A 142 6.54 1.70 -4.04
CA ALA A 142 6.87 2.43 -5.27
C ALA A 142 7.85 1.63 -6.15
N GLN A 143 8.86 1.00 -5.55
CA GLN A 143 9.76 0.09 -6.25
C GLN A 143 9.00 -1.12 -6.84
N ALA A 144 8.11 -1.73 -6.06
CA ALA A 144 7.26 -2.80 -6.57
C ALA A 144 6.38 -2.32 -7.74
N ALA A 145 5.82 -1.12 -7.63
CA ALA A 145 4.95 -0.51 -8.63
C ALA A 145 5.66 -0.36 -9.99
N LEU A 146 6.92 0.10 -10.02
CA LEU A 146 7.73 0.16 -11.24
C LEU A 146 7.82 -1.18 -11.96
N THR A 147 7.84 -2.29 -11.21
CA THR A 147 7.91 -3.62 -11.81
C THR A 147 6.58 -4.16 -12.32
N ILE A 148 5.46 -3.64 -11.81
CA ILE A 148 4.09 -4.08 -12.11
C ILE A 148 3.52 -3.32 -13.30
N TRP A 149 3.72 -2.00 -13.32
CA TRP A 149 3.25 -1.08 -14.36
C TRP A 149 4.42 -0.60 -15.21
N LYS A 150 5.20 -1.57 -15.71
CA LYS A 150 6.28 -1.30 -16.66
C LYS A 150 5.71 -0.76 -17.97
N LYS A 151 6.50 0.10 -18.62
CA LYS A 151 6.31 0.53 -20.01
C LYS A 151 6.30 -0.67 -20.96
#